data_AF-A0A943BKN4-F1
#
_entry.id   AF-A0A943BKN4-F1
#
_cell.length_a   1.000
_cell.length_b   1.000
_cell.length_c   1.000
_cell.angle_alpha   90.00
_cell.angle_beta   90.00
_cell.angle_gamma   90.00
#
_symmetry.space_group_name_H-M   'P 1'
#
loop_
_entity.id
_entity.type
_entity.pdbx_description
1 polymer ?
#
loop_
_entity_poly.entity_id
_entity_poly.type
_entity_poly.pdbx_seq_one_letter_code
_entity_poly.pdbx_strand_id
1 'polypeptide(L)'
;MRDLSIFIDESGDAGRISKYYIVVLVFHDQDLELDQSVARYSRMLRELGQDKIPFHFGPLLNGNDDYKWKNVASRLKLLVTFAMMFNRLPISYACFSYEKRGVASTPRGLAKHIERDVME
;
A
#
# COMPACT_ATOMS: atom_id res chain seq x y z
N MET A 1 23.69 -4.43 0.80
CA MET A 1 22.90 -3.25 0.42
C MET A 1 23.70 -2.39 -0.54
N ARG A 2 23.59 -2.69 -1.84
CA ARG A 2 24.09 -1.79 -2.90
C ARG A 2 23.23 -0.55 -3.04
N ASP A 3 21.91 -0.73 -3.06
CA ASP A 3 20.93 0.34 -3.19
C ASP A 3 19.67 0.04 -2.35
N LEU A 4 19.10 1.08 -1.75
CA LEU A 4 17.85 1.00 -0.99
C LEU A 4 16.75 1.74 -1.75
N SER A 5 15.71 1.01 -2.16
CA SER A 5 14.48 1.64 -2.66
C SER A 5 13.56 1.99 -1.50
N ILE A 6 13.05 3.22 -1.50
CA ILE A 6 12.05 3.69 -0.53
C ILE A 6 10.81 4.11 -1.32
N PHE A 7 9.68 3.47 -1.03
CA PHE A 7 8.38 3.82 -1.58
C PHE A 7 7.52 4.42 -0.47
N ILE A 8 6.78 5.47 -0.79
CA ILE A 8 5.87 6.13 0.13
C ILE A 8 4.45 5.88 -0.34
N ASP A 9 3.60 5.38 0.54
CA ASP A 9 2.17 5.28 0.32
C ASP A 9 1.41 5.97 1.46
N GLU A 10 0.25 6.52 1.13
CA GLU A 10 -0.51 7.39 2.03
C GLU A 10 -1.97 6.94 2.10
N SER A 11 -2.55 7.00 3.28
CA SER A 11 -3.97 6.73 3.50
C SER A 11 -4.60 7.77 4.40
N GLY A 12 -5.83 8.13 4.06
CA GLY A 12 -6.51 9.28 4.62
C GLY A 12 -6.31 10.51 3.73
N ASP A 13 -7.42 11.16 3.40
CA ASP A 13 -7.38 12.44 2.70
C ASP A 13 -6.64 13.50 3.53
N ALA A 14 -5.99 14.47 2.90
CA ALA A 14 -5.55 15.70 3.59
C ALA A 14 -6.75 16.53 4.10
N GLY A 15 -7.97 16.19 3.67
CA GLY A 15 -9.24 16.77 4.10
C GLY A 15 -9.71 16.30 5.48
N ARG A 16 -10.98 16.55 5.79
CA ARG A 16 -11.55 16.30 7.13
C ARG A 16 -12.29 14.97 7.25
N ILE A 17 -12.36 14.17 6.18
CA ILE A 17 -13.24 13.00 6.13
C ILE A 17 -12.65 11.87 6.97
N SER A 18 -11.37 11.56 6.79
CA SER A 18 -10.71 10.52 7.59
C SER A 18 -10.26 11.05 8.96
N LYS A 19 -10.28 10.20 9.99
CA LYS A 19 -9.81 10.56 11.35
C LYS A 19 -8.27 10.64 11.43
N TYR A 20 -7.60 9.75 10.71
CA TYR A 20 -6.15 9.62 10.69
C TYR A 20 -5.61 9.94 9.29
N TYR A 21 -4.39 10.47 9.26
CA TYR A 21 -3.52 10.46 8.10
C TYR A 21 -2.43 9.43 8.37
N ILE A 22 -2.22 8.49 7.46
CA ILE A 22 -1.28 7.40 7.60
C ILE A 22 -0.25 7.52 6.49
N VAL A 23 1.02 7.49 6.86
CA VAL A 23 2.15 7.45 5.93
C VAL A 23 2.88 6.14 6.15
N VAL A 24 3.09 5.39 5.07
CA VAL A 24 3.85 4.14 5.11
C VAL A 24 5.09 4.31 4.25
N LEU A 25 6.26 4.06 4.84
CA LEU A 25 7.51 3.93 4.12
C LEU A 25 7.79 2.44 3.92
N VAL A 26 7.93 2.02 2.67
CA VAL A 26 8.28 0.64 2.30
C VAL A 26 9.70 0.61 1.79
N PHE A 27 10.52 -0.22 2.40
CA PHE A 27 11.95 -0.35 2.16
C PHE A 27 12.24 -1.66 1.45
N HIS A 28 13.08 -1.60 0.42
CA HIS A 28 13.54 -2.77 -0.33
C HIS A 28 15.03 -2.67 -0.57
N ASP A 29 15.79 -3.62 -0.01
CA ASP A 29 17.21 -3.82 -0.37
C ASP A 29 17.27 -4.42 -1.77
N GLN A 30 17.82 -3.68 -2.73
CA GLN A 30 17.86 -4.10 -4.13
C GLN A 30 18.76 -5.31 -4.38
N ASP A 31 19.60 -5.71 -3.40
CA ASP A 31 20.32 -6.98 -3.46
C ASP A 31 19.37 -8.20 -3.32
N LEU A 32 18.14 -8.00 -2.83
CA LEU A 32 17.12 -9.04 -2.67
C LEU A 32 16.14 -9.02 -3.85
N GLU A 33 16.21 -10.03 -4.73
CA GLU A 33 15.38 -10.09 -5.93
C GLU A 33 13.88 -10.20 -5.64
N LEU A 34 13.07 -9.46 -6.42
CA LEU A 34 11.61 -9.54 -6.38
C LEU A 34 11.01 -10.41 -7.48
N ASP A 35 11.78 -10.73 -8.53
CA ASP A 35 11.30 -11.37 -9.76
C ASP A 35 10.55 -12.67 -9.51
N GLN A 36 11.07 -13.51 -8.63
CA GLN A 36 10.41 -14.77 -8.29
C GLN A 36 9.06 -14.55 -7.59
N SER A 37 8.98 -13.55 -6.70
CA SER A 37 7.73 -13.22 -6.00
C SER A 37 6.70 -12.62 -6.97
N VAL A 38 7.14 -11.75 -7.89
CA VAL A 38 6.30 -11.19 -8.96
C VAL A 38 5.83 -12.26 -9.94
N ALA A 39 6.70 -13.20 -10.32
CA ALA A 39 6.36 -14.32 -11.20
C ALA A 39 5.35 -15.27 -10.54
N ARG A 40 5.54 -15.62 -9.26
CA ARG A 40 4.60 -16.43 -8.48
C ARG A 40 3.23 -15.75 -8.37
N TYR A 41 3.20 -14.45 -8.08
CA TYR A 41 1.97 -13.68 -8.03
C TYR A 41 1.24 -13.64 -9.37
N SER A 42 1.97 -13.35 -10.45
CA SER A 42 1.41 -13.32 -11.81
C SER A 42 0.84 -14.68 -12.22
N ARG A 43 1.50 -15.78 -11.84
CA ARG A 43 0.99 -17.14 -12.05
C ARG A 43 -0.29 -17.40 -11.24
N MET A 44 -0.31 -17.04 -9.96
CA MET A 44 -1.46 -17.26 -9.08
C MET A 44 -2.71 -16.49 -9.56
N LEU A 45 -2.53 -15.26 -10.02
CA LEU A 45 -3.62 -14.49 -10.65
C LEU A 45 -4.20 -15.22 -11.86
N ARG A 46 -3.33 -15.70 -12.76
CA ARG A 46 -3.75 -16.42 -13.97
C ARG A 46 -4.49 -17.72 -13.63
N GLU A 47 -4.01 -18.48 -12.66
CA GLU A 47 -4.66 -19.72 -12.19
C GLU A 47 -6.03 -19.45 -11.57
N LEU A 48 -6.21 -18.29 -10.92
CA LEU A 48 -7.49 -17.85 -10.34
C LEU A 48 -8.43 -17.17 -11.36
N GLY A 49 -8.04 -17.10 -12.64
CA GLY A 49 -8.77 -16.39 -13.68
C GLY A 49 -8.90 -14.89 -13.42
N GLN A 50 -7.90 -14.29 -12.76
CA GLN A 50 -7.85 -12.87 -12.44
C GLN A 50 -6.88 -12.13 -13.36
N ASP A 51 -7.23 -10.89 -13.69
CA ASP A 51 -6.37 -9.99 -14.46
C ASP A 51 -5.22 -9.48 -13.60
N LYS A 52 -4.05 -9.28 -14.24
CA LYS A 52 -2.92 -8.57 -13.63
C LYS A 52 -3.12 -7.07 -13.80
N ILE A 53 -3.92 -6.49 -12.92
CA ILE A 53 -4.11 -5.04 -12.80
C ILE A 53 -3.34 -4.51 -11.58
N PRO A 54 -2.87 -3.24 -11.60
CA PRO A 54 -2.31 -2.60 -10.42
C PRO A 54 -3.24 -2.73 -9.22
N PHE A 55 -2.70 -3.00 -8.04
CA PHE A 55 -3.50 -3.11 -6.83
C PHE A 55 -3.89 -1.72 -6.33
N HIS A 56 -5.19 -1.45 -6.24
CA HIS A 56 -5.70 -0.22 -5.64
C HIS A 56 -6.75 -0.55 -4.58
N PHE A 57 -6.38 -0.39 -3.30
CA PHE A 57 -7.14 -0.89 -2.16
C PHE A 57 -8.58 -0.35 -2.09
N GLY A 58 -8.74 0.98 -2.13
CA GLY A 58 -10.06 1.62 -2.04
C GLY A 58 -11.03 1.16 -3.14
N PRO A 59 -10.66 1.26 -4.43
CA PRO A 59 -11.48 0.77 -5.53
C PRO A 59 -11.72 -0.74 -5.50
N LEU A 60 -10.75 -1.54 -5.06
CA LEU A 60 -10.94 -2.98 -4.89
C LEU A 60 -12.03 -3.29 -3.86
N LEU A 61 -12.02 -2.61 -2.71
CA LEU A 61 -13.02 -2.82 -1.66
C LEU A 61 -14.42 -2.35 -2.07
N ASN A 62 -14.49 -1.21 -2.75
CA ASN A 62 -15.77 -0.60 -3.11
C ASN A 62 -16.33 -1.09 -4.46
N GLY A 63 -15.50 -1.76 -5.27
CA GLY A 63 -15.88 -2.16 -6.63
C GLY A 63 -15.94 -0.95 -7.57
N ASN A 64 -14.97 -0.04 -7.45
CA ASN A 64 -14.85 1.13 -8.32
C ASN A 64 -13.72 0.91 -9.35
N ASP A 65 -13.57 1.85 -10.27
CA ASP A 65 -12.49 1.90 -11.27
C ASP A 65 -12.30 0.57 -12.01
N ASP A 66 -11.09 0.03 -12.03
CA ASP A 66 -10.73 -1.23 -12.69
C ASP A 66 -11.44 -2.46 -12.11
N TYR A 67 -12.10 -2.31 -10.96
CA TYR A 67 -12.83 -3.38 -10.27
C TYR A 67 -14.35 -3.30 -10.45
N LYS A 68 -14.87 -2.29 -11.17
CA LYS A 68 -16.33 -2.06 -11.33
C LYS A 68 -17.11 -3.23 -11.93
N TRP A 69 -16.43 -4.06 -12.72
CA TRP A 69 -17.03 -5.23 -13.37
C TRP A 69 -16.77 -6.54 -12.61
N LYS A 70 -16.04 -6.50 -11.49
CA LYS A 70 -15.66 -7.69 -10.73
C LYS A 70 -16.63 -7.92 -9.57
N ASN A 71 -17.19 -9.13 -9.51
CA ASN A 71 -18.02 -9.54 -8.38
C ASN A 71 -17.21 -9.57 -7.06
N VAL A 72 -17.92 -9.57 -5.92
CA VAL A 72 -17.31 -9.56 -4.58
C VAL A 72 -16.31 -10.70 -4.40
N ALA A 73 -16.65 -11.91 -4.85
CA ALA A 73 -15.78 -13.07 -4.74
C ALA A 73 -14.45 -12.89 -5.50
N SER A 74 -14.47 -12.29 -6.68
CA SER A 74 -13.27 -11.99 -7.48
C SER A 74 -12.42 -10.91 -6.82
N ARG A 75 -13.05 -9.86 -6.29
CA ARG A 75 -12.36 -8.79 -5.55
C ARG A 75 -11.71 -9.33 -4.27
N LEU A 76 -12.38 -10.23 -3.55
CA LEU A 76 -11.80 -10.91 -2.39
C LEU A 76 -10.60 -11.79 -2.77
N LYS A 77 -10.68 -12.53 -3.88
CA LYS A 77 -9.53 -13.31 -4.39
C LYS A 77 -8.33 -12.41 -4.69
N LEU A 78 -8.54 -11.27 -5.33
CA LEU A 78 -7.48 -10.29 -5.59
C LEU A 78 -6.85 -9.76 -4.30
N LEU A 79 -7.67 -9.41 -3.30
CA LEU A 79 -7.21 -8.94 -1.99
C LEU A 79 -6.34 -9.99 -1.29
N VAL A 80 -6.84 -11.22 -1.18
CA VAL A 80 -6.11 -12.32 -0.53
C VAL A 80 -4.83 -12.66 -1.28
N THR A 81 -4.88 -12.71 -2.61
CA THR A 81 -3.72 -13.02 -3.46
C THR A 81 -2.62 -11.96 -3.28
N PHE A 82 -2.99 -10.68 -3.26
CA PHE A 82 -2.07 -9.58 -3.01
C PHE A 82 -1.46 -9.68 -1.62
N ALA A 83 -2.28 -9.89 -0.58
CA ALA A 83 -1.81 -10.02 0.80
C ALA A 83 -0.81 -11.19 0.96
N MET A 84 -1.08 -12.33 0.33
CA MET A 84 -0.16 -13.49 0.36
C MET A 84 1.18 -13.20 -0.32
N MET A 85 1.17 -12.41 -1.40
CA MET A 85 2.39 -11.97 -2.07
C MET A 85 3.16 -10.98 -1.21
N PHE A 86 2.49 -9.94 -0.70
CA PHE A 86 3.09 -8.88 0.12
C PHE A 86 3.80 -9.45 1.36
N ASN A 87 3.16 -10.39 2.07
CA ASN A 87 3.74 -11.05 3.25
C ASN A 87 4.99 -11.92 2.94
N ARG A 88 5.32 -12.15 1.67
CA ARG A 88 6.49 -12.92 1.24
C ARG A 88 7.52 -12.08 0.52
N LEU A 89 7.28 -10.78 0.35
CA LEU A 89 8.26 -9.89 -0.24
C LEU A 89 9.42 -9.67 0.74
N PRO A 90 10.67 -9.62 0.26
CA PRO A 90 11.82 -9.25 1.06
C PRO A 90 11.85 -7.73 1.27
N ILE A 91 10.80 -7.19 1.89
CA ILE A 91 10.64 -5.77 2.20
C ILE A 91 10.44 -5.60 3.70
N SER A 92 10.80 -4.43 4.20
CA SER A 92 10.39 -3.95 5.51
C SER A 92 9.55 -2.69 5.34
N TYR A 93 8.81 -2.29 6.38
CA TYR A 93 8.04 -1.06 6.33
C TYR A 93 7.96 -0.40 7.70
N ALA A 94 7.82 0.93 7.69
CA ALA A 94 7.48 1.74 8.84
C ALA A 94 6.14 2.44 8.58
N CYS A 95 5.26 2.44 9.57
CA CYS A 95 3.93 3.03 9.46
C CYS A 95 3.76 4.10 10.52
N PHE A 96 3.45 5.32 10.07
CA PHE A 96 3.22 6.48 10.91
C PHE A 96 1.75 6.86 10.80
N SER A 97 1.10 7.07 11.95
CA SER A 97 -0.32 7.42 12.00
C SER A 97 -0.51 8.71 12.78
N TYR A 98 -1.19 9.66 12.15
CA TYR A 98 -1.39 11.01 12.67
C TYR A 98 -2.88 11.25 12.85
N GLU A 99 -3.34 11.44 14.09
CA GLU A 99 -4.70 11.89 14.31
C GLU A 99 -4.83 13.34 13.82
N LYS A 100 -5.74 13.59 12.88
CA LYS A 100 -5.91 14.93 12.29
C LYS A 100 -6.53 15.94 13.24
N ARG A 101 -7.12 15.48 14.36
CA ARG A 101 -7.55 16.35 15.46
C ARG A 101 -6.32 16.77 16.27
N GLY A 102 -6.05 18.07 16.34
CA GLY A 102 -4.93 18.63 17.11
C GLY A 102 -3.80 19.16 16.23
N VAL A 103 -2.56 18.77 16.51
CA VAL A 103 -1.34 19.38 15.93
C VAL A 103 -1.16 19.11 14.42
N ALA A 104 -1.79 18.04 13.91
CA ALA A 104 -1.85 17.68 12.49
C ALA A 104 -3.10 18.20 11.75
N SER A 105 -3.84 19.16 12.35
CA SER A 105 -5.08 19.71 11.78
C SER A 105 -4.87 20.65 10.59
N THR A 106 -3.61 21.03 10.31
CA THR A 106 -3.24 21.81 9.13
C THR A 106 -2.22 21.03 8.30
N PRO A 107 -2.19 21.18 6.97
CA PRO A 107 -1.21 20.51 6.12
C PRO A 107 0.24 20.79 6.55
N ARG A 108 0.54 22.03 6.96
CA ARG A 108 1.87 22.42 7.44
C ARG A 108 2.22 21.79 8.78
N GLY A 109 1.24 21.66 9.69
CA GLY A 109 1.42 20.96 10.96
C GLY A 109 1.69 19.47 10.75
N LEU A 110 0.88 18.82 9.91
CA LEU A 110 1.05 17.41 9.55
C LEU A 110 2.42 17.15 8.92
N ALA A 111 2.83 17.95 7.93
CA ALA A 111 4.13 17.82 7.28
C ALA A 111 5.30 17.90 8.27
N LYS A 112 5.26 18.84 9.24
CA LYS A 112 6.30 18.94 10.28
C LYS A 112 6.39 17.70 11.17
N HIS A 113 5.26 17.05 11.47
CA HIS A 113 5.27 15.84 12.29
C HIS A 113 5.79 14.64 11.50
N ILE A 114 5.40 14.53 10.22
CA ILE A 114 5.96 13.52 9.30
C ILE A 114 7.48 13.70 9.18
N GLU A 115 7.95 14.91 8.93
CA GLU A 115 9.38 15.19 8.78
C GLU A 115 10.17 14.85 10.05
N ARG A 116 9.66 15.22 11.23
CA ARG A 116 10.28 14.85 12.50
C ARG A 116 10.37 13.33 12.65
N ASP A 117 9.25 12.62 12.47
CA ASP A 117 9.18 11.18 12.78
C ASP A 117 9.92 10.31 11.75
N VAL A 118 10.08 10.79 10.51
CA VAL A 118 10.85 10.09 9.47
C VAL A 118 12.36 10.27 9.65
N MET A 119 12.80 11.34 10.31
CA MET A 119 14.21 11.68 10.50
C MET A 119 14.80 11.20 11.84
N GLU A 120 13.97 10.79 12.80
CA GLU A 120 14.35 10.21 14.10
C GLU A 120 14.42 8.68 14.05
#